data_AF-A0ABD6IKM5-F1
#
_entry.id   AF-A0ABD6IKM5-F1
#
_cell.length_a   1.000
_cell.length_b   1.000
_cell.length_c   1.000
_cell.angle_alpha   90.00
_cell.angle_beta   90.00
_cell.angle_gamma   90.00
#
_symmetry.space_group_name_H-M   'P 1'
#
loop_
_entity.id
_entity.type
_entity.pdbx_description
1 polymer ?
#
loop_
_entity_poly.entity_id
_entity_poly.type
_entity_poly.pdbx_seq_one_letter_code
_entity_poly.pdbx_strand_id
1 'polypeptide(L)'
;MFRFAGATGVGSMPGGDAREAVKTVTGSFEDFPYLPELPARGPGADMIGRTAGMLVELYARVEPSGWRIGDRPGRDTRRARAWLGEDLDALEEFTQGYEGDLKVQAVGPWTLAAALELRGGEAALSDPGACRDLAASLAEGLRLHLAEVRRRVPGARVLLQLDEPSLTAVLRGQVRTASGYRTHRAVDRQLVEHTLRDVVGAHPDGPVAVHSCAPDVPFALLRRAGVDAVSFDFALLTERDDDVIGEAVEAGTRLFAGVVPGTDGPLSDPAGSVRGVRTLWRRLGLHPGLLAEAVTLTPACGLAGASPAYARQALAHCVRAARSLADNPE
;
A
#
# COMPACT_ATOMS: atom_id res chain seq x y z
N MET A 1 2.10 -21.15 5.49
CA MET A 1 1.70 -20.43 4.26
C MET A 1 0.76 -19.31 4.66
N PHE A 2 0.99 -18.08 4.20
CA PHE A 2 0.14 -16.93 4.50
C PHE A 2 -1.24 -17.15 3.86
N ARG A 3 -2.33 -16.97 4.62
CA ARG A 3 -3.69 -17.19 4.12
C ARG A 3 -4.37 -15.83 3.96
N PHE A 4 -4.32 -15.28 2.75
CA PHE A 4 -4.98 -14.02 2.43
C PHE A 4 -6.46 -14.07 2.81
N ALA A 5 -6.85 -13.28 3.81
CA ALA A 5 -8.24 -13.18 4.21
C ALA A 5 -9.07 -12.47 3.14
N GLY A 6 -10.39 -12.64 3.20
CA GLY A 6 -11.30 -12.08 2.21
C GLY A 6 -11.37 -10.56 2.21
N ALA A 7 -10.95 -9.85 3.26
CA ALA A 7 -10.99 -8.38 3.28
C ALA A 7 -9.89 -7.75 4.15
N THR A 8 -9.42 -6.57 3.75
CA THR A 8 -8.57 -5.68 4.55
C THR A 8 -8.73 -4.23 4.08
N GLY A 9 -8.10 -3.24 4.75
CA GLY A 9 -8.09 -1.84 4.27
C GLY A 9 -6.87 -1.54 3.41
N VAL A 10 -6.75 -0.32 2.88
CA VAL A 10 -5.54 0.10 2.13
C VAL A 10 -4.43 0.60 3.06
N GLY A 11 -4.75 1.41 4.06
CA GLY A 11 -3.75 1.85 5.05
C GLY A 11 -4.14 3.14 5.75
N SER A 12 -4.42 4.20 5.00
CA SER A 12 -4.74 5.50 5.60
C SER A 12 -6.18 5.59 6.13
N MET A 13 -6.35 6.23 7.28
CA MET A 13 -7.60 6.44 7.99
C MET A 13 -7.80 7.93 8.31
N PRO A 14 -9.05 8.40 8.48
CA PRO A 14 -9.30 9.78 8.85
C PRO A 14 -9.10 10.01 10.37
N GLY A 15 -8.90 11.26 10.75
CA GLY A 15 -8.68 11.66 12.14
C GLY A 15 -7.21 11.62 12.56
N GLY A 16 -6.95 11.81 13.86
CA GLY A 16 -5.59 11.95 14.39
C GLY A 16 -5.30 11.17 15.68
N ASP A 17 -6.23 10.34 16.14
CA ASP A 17 -6.04 9.49 17.32
C ASP A 17 -5.63 8.08 16.90
N ALA A 18 -4.41 7.68 17.23
CA ALA A 18 -3.86 6.37 16.89
C ALA A 18 -4.64 5.21 17.51
N ARG A 19 -5.09 5.34 18.76
CA ARG A 19 -5.82 4.29 19.48
C ARG A 19 -7.19 4.06 18.87
N GLU A 20 -7.94 5.14 18.62
CA GLU A 20 -9.25 5.03 17.99
C GLU A 20 -9.17 4.46 16.57
N ALA A 21 -8.13 4.82 15.81
CA ALA A 21 -7.89 4.27 14.48
C ALA A 21 -7.56 2.77 14.53
N VAL A 22 -6.62 2.34 15.37
CA VAL A 22 -6.25 0.93 15.52
C VAL A 22 -7.44 0.11 16.00
N LYS A 23 -8.13 0.57 17.05
CA LYS A 23 -9.35 -0.07 17.58
C LYS A 23 -10.43 -0.23 16.51
N THR A 24 -10.60 0.78 15.66
CA THR A 24 -11.52 0.70 14.53
C THR A 24 -11.11 -0.38 13.54
N VAL A 25 -9.82 -0.45 13.19
CA VAL A 25 -9.30 -1.41 12.22
C VAL A 25 -9.37 -2.84 12.77
N THR A 26 -8.87 -3.09 13.97
CA THR A 26 -8.90 -4.43 14.61
C THR A 26 -10.33 -4.87 14.93
N GLY A 27 -11.23 -3.94 15.29
CA GLY A 27 -12.65 -4.22 15.47
C GLY A 27 -13.43 -4.44 14.16
N SER A 28 -12.89 -4.02 13.01
CA SER A 28 -13.53 -4.22 11.70
C SER A 28 -13.02 -5.50 11.01
N PHE A 29 -11.75 -5.87 11.22
CA PHE A 29 -11.13 -7.04 10.59
C PHE A 29 -10.61 -8.01 11.64
N GLU A 30 -11.32 -9.12 11.81
CA GLU A 30 -10.90 -10.21 12.70
C GLU A 30 -9.68 -10.95 12.15
N ASP A 31 -9.67 -11.27 10.85
CA ASP A 31 -8.64 -12.14 10.26
C ASP A 31 -7.44 -11.40 9.66
N PHE A 32 -7.59 -10.13 9.27
CA PHE A 32 -6.56 -9.41 8.53
C PHE A 32 -6.55 -7.88 8.77
N PRO A 33 -6.34 -7.43 10.02
CA PRO A 33 -6.15 -6.02 10.36
C PRO A 33 -4.87 -5.45 9.74
N TYR A 34 -4.74 -4.13 9.80
CA TYR A 34 -3.58 -3.39 9.31
C TYR A 34 -3.17 -2.28 10.26
N LEU A 35 -1.92 -1.83 10.18
CA LEU A 35 -1.43 -0.65 10.92
C LEU A 35 -1.96 0.62 10.24
N PRO A 36 -2.90 1.39 10.81
CA PRO A 36 -3.44 2.56 10.14
C PRO A 36 -2.40 3.68 9.99
N GLU A 37 -2.52 4.46 8.91
CA GLU A 37 -1.85 5.75 8.74
C GLU A 37 -2.81 6.90 9.01
N LEU A 38 -2.36 7.96 9.69
CA LEU A 38 -3.19 9.12 10.03
C LEU A 38 -2.59 10.44 9.51
N PRO A 39 -2.70 10.72 8.19
CA PRO A 39 -2.12 11.90 7.58
C PRO A 39 -2.59 13.23 8.19
N ALA A 40 -3.79 13.27 8.79
CA ALA A 40 -4.34 14.49 9.39
C ALA A 40 -3.58 14.96 10.66
N ARG A 41 -2.68 14.15 11.23
CA ARG A 41 -1.73 14.59 12.28
C ARG A 41 -0.64 15.54 11.76
N GLY A 42 -0.59 15.74 10.45
CA GLY A 42 0.35 16.67 9.80
C GLY A 42 1.66 15.98 9.40
N PRO A 43 2.70 16.77 9.07
CA PRO A 43 3.80 16.23 8.31
C PRO A 43 4.62 15.20 9.10
N GLY A 44 4.93 14.07 8.48
CA GLY A 44 5.58 12.92 9.12
C GLY A 44 4.59 11.83 9.51
N ALA A 45 3.28 12.13 9.53
CA ALA A 45 2.23 11.13 9.63
C ALA A 45 1.60 10.80 8.26
N ASP A 46 1.84 11.62 7.24
CA ASP A 46 1.56 11.31 5.83
C ASP A 46 2.48 10.20 5.31
N MET A 47 2.03 9.45 4.30
CA MET A 47 2.77 8.31 3.74
C MET A 47 4.23 8.60 3.37
N ILE A 48 4.51 9.77 2.79
CA ILE A 48 5.87 10.14 2.38
C ILE A 48 6.71 10.39 3.63
N GLY A 49 6.22 11.24 4.53
CA GLY A 49 6.91 11.58 5.77
C GLY A 49 7.14 10.41 6.71
N ARG A 50 6.13 9.55 6.86
CA ARG A 50 6.21 8.33 7.68
C ARG A 50 7.29 7.40 7.13
N THR A 51 7.27 7.12 5.83
CA THR A 51 8.25 6.23 5.20
C THR A 51 9.64 6.86 5.20
N ALA A 52 9.75 8.18 4.98
CA ALA A 52 11.02 8.90 5.12
C ALA A 52 11.58 8.82 6.55
N GLY A 53 10.74 8.68 7.58
CA GLY A 53 11.15 8.43 8.96
C GLY A 53 11.75 7.04 9.19
N MET A 54 11.45 6.06 8.33
CA MET A 54 11.99 4.69 8.35
C MET A 54 13.34 4.57 7.65
N LEU A 55 13.69 5.50 6.75
CA LEU A 55 14.94 5.47 6.01
C LEU A 55 16.16 5.44 6.95
N VAL A 56 17.16 4.65 6.55
CA VAL A 56 18.42 4.46 7.28
C VAL A 56 19.52 5.27 6.60
N GLU A 57 20.25 6.07 7.38
CA GLU A 57 21.30 7.00 6.90
C GLU A 57 20.86 8.07 5.88
N LEU A 58 19.58 8.11 5.52
CA LEU A 58 18.95 9.18 4.77
C LEU A 58 17.92 9.89 5.65
N TYR A 59 17.86 11.21 5.52
CA TYR A 59 16.94 12.04 6.30
C TYR A 59 16.13 12.92 5.37
N ALA A 60 14.87 13.19 5.71
CA ALA A 60 14.04 14.15 5.01
C ALA A 60 13.53 15.24 5.95
N ARG A 61 13.27 16.41 5.38
CA ARG A 61 12.63 17.55 6.04
C ARG A 61 11.54 18.12 5.16
N VAL A 62 10.57 18.77 5.78
CA VAL A 62 9.46 19.41 5.07
C VAL A 62 9.85 20.83 4.71
N GLU A 63 9.66 21.18 3.45
CA GLU A 63 9.80 22.53 2.91
C GLU A 63 8.49 22.95 2.21
N PRO A 64 8.29 24.24 1.89
CA PRO A 64 7.06 24.70 1.23
C PRO A 64 6.75 23.99 -0.09
N SER A 65 7.78 23.52 -0.82
CA SER A 65 7.63 22.80 -2.08
C SER A 65 7.35 21.31 -1.91
N GLY A 66 7.68 20.72 -0.75
CA GLY A 66 7.52 19.30 -0.50
C GLY A 66 8.55 18.74 0.48
N TRP A 67 8.69 17.41 0.47
CA TRP A 67 9.71 16.72 1.26
C TRP A 67 11.06 16.78 0.54
N ARG A 68 12.11 17.20 1.26
CA ARG A 68 13.47 17.30 0.72
C ARG A 68 14.46 16.46 1.52
N ILE A 69 15.37 15.78 0.83
CA ILE A 69 16.50 15.08 1.44
C ILE A 69 17.41 16.07 2.18
N GLY A 70 17.79 15.71 3.41
CA GLY A 70 18.68 16.47 4.28
C GLY A 70 19.84 15.63 4.79
N ASP A 71 20.89 16.31 5.23
CA ASP A 71 22.18 15.68 5.60
C ASP A 71 22.21 15.12 7.02
N ARG A 72 21.24 15.50 7.85
CA ARG A 72 21.24 15.21 9.28
C ARG A 72 19.82 15.06 9.79
N PRO A 73 19.61 14.26 10.86
CA PRO A 73 18.29 14.06 11.43
C PRO A 73 17.72 15.39 11.94
N GLY A 74 16.57 15.77 11.37
CA GLY A 74 15.89 17.02 11.65
C GLY A 74 14.73 16.90 12.63
N ARG A 75 14.00 17.99 12.81
CA ARG A 75 12.73 18.01 13.56
C ARG A 75 11.71 17.06 12.92
N ASP A 76 11.61 17.07 11.60
CA ASP A 76 10.61 16.28 10.88
C ASP A 76 10.92 14.78 10.95
N THR A 77 12.20 14.38 10.86
CA THR A 77 12.63 12.99 11.11
C THR A 77 12.23 12.51 12.51
N ARG A 78 12.50 13.32 13.54
CA ARG A 78 12.11 12.97 14.93
C ARG A 78 10.59 12.88 15.08
N ARG A 79 9.85 13.78 14.43
CA ARG A 79 8.38 13.79 14.46
C ARG A 79 7.78 12.57 13.76
N ALA A 80 8.27 12.20 12.56
CA ALA A 80 7.83 11.00 11.86
C ALA A 80 8.07 9.73 12.68
N ARG A 81 9.24 9.61 13.31
CA ARG A 81 9.55 8.49 14.22
C ARG A 81 8.66 8.48 15.46
N ALA A 82 8.36 9.64 16.04
CA ALA A 82 7.44 9.74 17.18
C ALA A 82 6.02 9.29 16.81
N TRP A 83 5.50 9.73 15.67
CA TRP A 83 4.19 9.27 15.18
C TRP A 83 4.16 7.77 14.91
N LEU A 84 5.17 7.23 14.21
CA LEU A 84 5.26 5.79 13.98
C LEU A 84 5.35 5.00 15.28
N GLY A 85 6.09 5.50 16.27
CA GLY A 85 6.16 4.91 17.61
C GLY A 85 4.79 4.86 18.29
N GLU A 86 4.06 5.98 18.29
CA GLU A 86 2.69 6.04 18.84
C GLU A 86 1.73 5.09 18.12
N ASP A 87 1.84 4.96 16.80
CA ASP A 87 1.03 4.03 16.02
C ASP A 87 1.32 2.57 16.36
N LEU A 88 2.59 2.23 16.56
CA LEU A 88 3.03 0.89 16.96
C LEU A 88 2.65 0.58 18.42
N ASP A 89 2.71 1.56 19.31
CA ASP A 89 2.24 1.42 20.70
C ASP A 89 0.74 1.12 20.73
N ALA A 90 -0.06 1.85 19.94
CA ALA A 90 -1.49 1.58 19.81
C ALA A 90 -1.77 0.21 19.17
N LEU A 91 -1.03 -0.17 18.12
CA LEU A 91 -1.15 -1.50 17.52
C LEU A 91 -0.90 -2.60 18.54
N GLU A 92 0.20 -2.51 19.30
CA GLU A 92 0.55 -3.46 20.35
C GLU A 92 -0.55 -3.55 21.42
N GLU A 93 -1.10 -2.41 21.87
CA GLU A 93 -2.18 -2.36 22.85
C GLU A 93 -3.43 -3.14 22.40
N PHE A 94 -3.85 -3.00 21.15
CA PHE A 94 -5.10 -3.60 20.63
C PHE A 94 -4.92 -4.95 19.93
N THR A 95 -3.70 -5.51 19.90
CA THR A 95 -3.40 -6.83 19.30
C THR A 95 -2.81 -7.82 20.31
N GLN A 96 -3.04 -7.59 21.61
CA GLN A 96 -2.62 -8.52 22.66
C GLN A 96 -3.24 -9.91 22.46
N GLY A 97 -2.39 -10.92 22.32
CA GLY A 97 -2.81 -12.30 22.06
C GLY A 97 -3.33 -12.55 20.64
N TYR A 98 -3.16 -11.60 19.72
CA TYR A 98 -3.57 -11.77 18.33
C TYR A 98 -2.71 -12.82 17.61
N GLU A 99 -3.36 -13.78 16.97
CA GLU A 99 -2.75 -14.76 16.08
C GLU A 99 -3.45 -14.71 14.73
N GLY A 100 -2.72 -14.33 13.68
CA GLY A 100 -3.35 -14.12 12.38
C GLY A 100 -2.51 -13.30 11.42
N ASP A 101 -3.12 -12.84 10.35
CA ASP A 101 -2.44 -12.04 9.34
C ASP A 101 -2.50 -10.56 9.70
N LEU A 102 -1.39 -9.85 9.60
CA LEU A 102 -1.31 -8.43 9.91
C LEU A 102 -0.65 -7.71 8.74
N LYS A 103 -1.28 -6.66 8.24
CA LYS A 103 -0.70 -5.85 7.19
C LYS A 103 -0.04 -4.60 7.73
N VAL A 104 1.16 -4.29 7.23
CA VAL A 104 1.80 -2.98 7.40
C VAL A 104 2.15 -2.42 6.04
N GLN A 105 2.26 -1.10 5.95
CA GLN A 105 2.49 -0.42 4.67
C GLN A 105 3.54 0.68 4.77
N ALA A 106 4.23 0.88 3.65
CA ALA A 106 5.22 1.91 3.44
C ALA A 106 5.19 2.33 1.97
N VAL A 107 5.67 3.52 1.65
CA VAL A 107 5.76 3.98 0.28
C VAL A 107 6.89 3.26 -0.45
N GLY A 108 6.62 2.79 -1.67
CA GLY A 108 7.62 2.11 -2.48
C GLY A 108 8.72 3.04 -3.01
N PRO A 109 9.81 2.46 -3.53
CA PRO A 109 11.01 3.21 -3.95
C PRO A 109 10.73 4.24 -5.04
N TRP A 110 9.83 3.97 -5.99
CA TRP A 110 9.61 4.85 -7.14
C TRP A 110 8.71 6.03 -6.79
N THR A 111 7.70 5.82 -5.97
CA THR A 111 6.88 6.89 -5.41
C THR A 111 7.68 7.77 -4.45
N LEU A 112 8.57 7.19 -3.62
CA LEU A 112 9.49 8.00 -2.83
C LEU A 112 10.46 8.80 -3.72
N ALA A 113 11.03 8.19 -4.76
CA ALA A 113 11.93 8.89 -5.67
C ALA A 113 11.23 10.06 -6.39
N ALA A 114 9.95 9.90 -6.74
CA ALA A 114 9.14 10.94 -7.35
C ALA A 114 8.73 12.05 -6.36
N ALA A 115 8.61 11.75 -5.07
CA ALA A 115 8.11 12.68 -4.05
C ALA A 115 9.20 13.40 -3.26
N LEU A 116 10.38 12.80 -3.10
CA LEU A 116 11.49 13.39 -2.35
C LEU A 116 12.34 14.27 -3.27
N GLU A 117 12.50 15.53 -2.89
CA GLU A 117 13.37 16.48 -3.59
C GLU A 117 14.83 16.32 -3.16
N LEU A 118 15.74 16.52 -4.12
CA LEU A 118 17.16 16.75 -3.88
C LEU A 118 17.39 18.20 -3.43
N ARG A 119 18.64 18.53 -3.07
CA ARG A 119 19.03 19.91 -2.71
C ARG A 119 18.70 20.95 -3.79
N GLY A 120 18.72 20.54 -5.06
CA GLY A 120 18.40 21.40 -6.20
C GLY A 120 16.89 21.60 -6.45
N GLY A 121 16.03 20.98 -5.65
CA GLY A 121 14.56 21.06 -5.79
C GLY A 121 13.95 20.09 -6.81
N GLU A 122 14.76 19.44 -7.65
CA GLU A 122 14.29 18.35 -8.51
C GLU A 122 14.03 17.07 -7.71
N ALA A 123 13.09 16.25 -8.17
CA ALA A 123 12.81 14.95 -7.56
C ALA A 123 14.06 14.04 -7.58
N ALA A 124 14.24 13.19 -6.58
CA ALA A 124 15.30 12.19 -6.51
C ALA A 124 15.29 11.26 -7.74
N LEU A 125 14.12 11.08 -8.35
CA LEU A 125 13.91 10.41 -9.64
C LEU A 125 14.84 10.92 -10.76
N SER A 126 15.27 12.18 -10.69
CA SER A 126 16.18 12.78 -11.67
C SER A 126 17.61 12.25 -11.62
N ASP A 127 18.01 11.59 -10.53
CA ASP A 127 19.35 11.09 -10.29
C ASP A 127 19.31 9.56 -10.04
N PRO A 128 19.82 8.74 -10.99
CA PRO A 128 19.87 7.29 -10.82
C PRO A 128 20.67 6.83 -9.60
N GLY A 129 21.66 7.60 -9.14
CA GLY A 129 22.40 7.34 -7.90
C GLY A 129 21.51 7.53 -6.69
N ALA A 130 20.80 8.66 -6.61
CA ALA A 130 19.86 8.92 -5.53
C ALA A 130 18.74 7.86 -5.45
N CYS A 131 18.22 7.40 -6.60
CA CYS A 131 17.24 6.31 -6.63
C CYS A 131 17.79 5.00 -6.02
N ARG A 132 19.04 4.64 -6.33
CA ARG A 132 19.68 3.44 -5.78
C ARG A 132 19.89 3.56 -4.27
N ASP A 133 20.43 4.69 -3.82
CA ASP A 133 20.70 4.93 -2.40
C ASP A 133 19.38 4.94 -1.60
N LEU A 134 18.33 5.55 -2.17
CA LEU A 134 16.99 5.58 -1.58
C LEU A 134 16.37 4.18 -1.47
N ALA A 135 16.48 3.35 -2.51
CA ALA A 135 15.97 1.98 -2.48
C ALA A 135 16.71 1.11 -1.47
N ALA A 136 18.05 1.24 -1.38
CA ALA A 136 18.86 0.50 -0.40
C ALA A 136 18.51 0.93 1.04
N SER A 137 18.42 2.24 1.28
CA SER A 137 18.03 2.80 2.58
C SER A 137 16.61 2.38 2.99
N LEU A 138 15.67 2.35 2.03
CA LEU A 138 14.31 1.87 2.24
C LEU A 138 14.28 0.39 2.60
N ALA A 139 14.99 -0.45 1.85
CA ALA A 139 15.03 -1.89 2.11
C ALA A 139 15.52 -2.19 3.54
N GLU A 140 16.57 -1.52 4.00
CA GLU A 140 17.05 -1.67 5.37
C GLU A 140 16.04 -1.13 6.41
N GLY A 141 15.45 0.05 6.15
CA GLY A 141 14.40 0.62 7.00
C GLY A 141 13.19 -0.31 7.17
N LEU A 142 12.78 -0.98 6.09
CA LEU A 142 11.70 -1.96 6.08
C LEU A 142 12.07 -3.20 6.90
N ARG A 143 13.31 -3.70 6.82
CA ARG A 143 13.76 -4.82 7.66
C ARG A 143 13.64 -4.49 9.14
N LEU A 144 14.09 -3.31 9.54
CA LEU A 144 13.99 -2.83 10.92
C LEU A 144 12.54 -2.65 11.36
N HIS A 145 11.70 -2.06 10.51
CA HIS A 145 10.28 -1.88 10.81
C HIS A 145 9.54 -3.21 10.96
N LEU A 146 9.75 -4.17 10.06
CA LEU A 146 9.15 -5.50 10.14
C LEU A 146 9.62 -6.28 11.36
N ALA A 147 10.89 -6.15 11.74
CA ALA A 147 11.42 -6.75 12.97
C ALA A 147 10.72 -6.17 14.22
N GLU A 148 10.52 -4.85 14.26
CA GLU A 148 9.82 -4.18 15.35
C GLU A 148 8.34 -4.59 15.44
N VAL A 149 7.65 -4.70 14.31
CA VAL A 149 6.25 -5.16 14.26
C VAL A 149 6.14 -6.60 14.79
N ARG A 150 7.03 -7.50 14.36
CA ARG A 150 7.07 -8.90 14.86
C ARG A 150 7.37 -8.99 16.34
N ARG A 151 8.21 -8.08 16.87
CA ARG A 151 8.52 -8.02 18.30
C ARG A 151 7.30 -7.63 19.13
N ARG A 152 6.48 -6.71 18.62
CA ARG A 152 5.29 -6.19 19.31
C ARG A 152 4.07 -7.10 19.16
N VAL A 153 3.93 -7.78 18.02
CA VAL A 153 2.82 -8.69 17.73
C VAL A 153 3.35 -10.07 17.29
N PRO A 154 3.86 -10.89 18.23
CA PRO A 154 4.58 -12.13 17.89
C PRO A 154 3.70 -13.20 17.23
N GLY A 155 2.38 -13.19 17.46
CA GLY A 155 1.44 -14.09 16.80
C GLY A 155 1.06 -13.65 15.38
N ALA A 156 1.49 -12.48 14.93
CA ALA A 156 1.16 -11.97 13.61
C ALA A 156 2.08 -12.52 12.52
N ARG A 157 1.46 -12.99 11.43
CA ARG A 157 2.11 -13.20 10.14
C ARG A 157 2.01 -11.87 9.38
N VAL A 158 3.15 -11.23 9.14
CA VAL A 158 3.17 -9.87 8.59
C VAL A 158 3.19 -9.90 7.07
N LEU A 159 2.27 -9.18 6.42
CA LEU A 159 2.33 -8.79 5.02
C LEU A 159 2.82 -7.34 4.92
N LEU A 160 3.79 -7.09 4.04
CA LEU A 160 4.24 -5.74 3.71
C LEU A 160 3.52 -5.25 2.44
N GLN A 161 2.84 -4.11 2.51
CA GLN A 161 2.34 -3.41 1.33
C GLN A 161 3.27 -2.25 0.97
N LEU A 162 3.70 -2.19 -0.29
CA LEU A 162 4.41 -1.06 -0.87
C LEU A 162 3.43 -0.19 -1.66
N ASP A 163 3.23 1.05 -1.22
CA ASP A 163 2.36 2.01 -1.87
C ASP A 163 3.11 2.69 -3.02
N GLU A 164 2.70 2.38 -4.25
CA GLU A 164 3.33 2.83 -5.50
C GLU A 164 2.34 3.54 -6.47
N PRO A 165 1.63 4.60 -6.02
CA PRO A 165 0.72 5.36 -6.89
C PRO A 165 1.43 6.09 -8.04
N SER A 166 2.73 6.39 -7.93
CA SER A 166 3.49 7.08 -8.98
C SER A 166 4.16 6.13 -10.00
N LEU A 167 4.09 4.81 -9.79
CA LEU A 167 4.85 3.84 -10.59
C LEU A 167 4.53 3.90 -12.08
N THR A 168 3.25 3.98 -12.45
CA THR A 168 2.85 4.12 -13.86
C THR A 168 3.37 5.43 -14.46
N ALA A 169 3.33 6.53 -13.71
CA ALA A 169 3.85 7.81 -14.16
C ALA A 169 5.38 7.79 -14.33
N VAL A 170 6.10 7.09 -13.46
CA VAL A 170 7.56 6.88 -13.56
C VAL A 170 7.90 6.07 -14.82
N LEU A 171 7.20 4.97 -15.07
CA LEU A 171 7.39 4.12 -16.25
C LEU A 171 7.07 4.84 -17.56
N ARG A 172 6.17 5.84 -17.53
CA ARG A 172 5.75 6.62 -18.70
C ARG A 172 6.46 7.95 -18.86
N GLY A 173 7.32 8.35 -17.92
CA GLY A 173 7.99 9.65 -17.94
C GLY A 173 7.00 10.82 -17.79
N GLN A 174 6.03 10.67 -16.90
CA GLN A 174 4.94 11.63 -16.65
C GLN A 174 5.11 12.40 -15.32
N VAL A 175 6.14 12.11 -14.54
CA VAL A 175 6.48 12.87 -13.32
C VAL A 175 7.00 14.24 -13.72
N ARG A 176 6.36 15.31 -13.23
CA ARG A 176 6.75 16.69 -13.57
C ARG A 176 8.09 17.07 -12.92
N THR A 177 8.87 17.89 -13.62
CA THR A 177 10.08 18.53 -13.06
C THR A 177 9.69 19.63 -12.07
N ALA A 178 10.64 20.11 -11.27
CA ALA A 178 10.40 21.18 -10.29
C ALA A 178 9.75 22.43 -10.91
N SER A 179 10.13 22.78 -12.15
CA SER A 179 9.55 23.91 -12.88
C SER A 179 8.12 23.68 -13.39
N GLY A 180 7.58 22.46 -13.33
CA GLY A 180 6.26 22.09 -13.86
C GLY A 180 6.11 22.04 -15.39
N TYR A 181 7.01 22.68 -16.14
CA TYR A 181 6.96 22.77 -17.62
C TYR A 181 7.37 21.50 -18.38
N ARG A 182 8.12 20.60 -17.74
CA ARG A 182 8.62 19.36 -18.35
C ARG A 182 8.31 18.18 -17.46
N THR A 183 8.56 16.98 -17.99
CA THR A 183 8.55 15.75 -17.20
C THR A 183 9.93 15.11 -17.19
N HIS A 184 10.22 14.38 -16.12
CA HIS A 184 11.37 13.48 -16.07
C HIS A 184 11.21 12.38 -17.13
N ARG A 185 12.33 11.88 -17.63
CA ARG A 185 12.34 10.79 -18.61
C ARG A 185 11.75 9.53 -18.00
N ALA A 186 11.12 8.71 -18.84
CA ALA A 186 10.71 7.37 -18.43
C ALA A 186 11.91 6.60 -17.91
N VAL A 187 11.74 5.96 -16.76
CA VAL A 187 12.76 5.07 -16.20
C VAL A 187 12.70 3.74 -16.94
N ASP A 188 13.87 3.16 -17.19
CA ASP A 188 13.97 1.86 -17.83
C ASP A 188 13.19 0.78 -17.05
N ARG A 189 12.42 -0.05 -17.77
CA ARG A 189 11.53 -1.04 -17.15
C ARG A 189 12.30 -2.11 -16.39
N GLN A 190 13.49 -2.50 -16.84
CA GLN A 190 14.32 -3.49 -16.17
C GLN A 190 14.91 -2.91 -14.89
N LEU A 191 15.30 -1.64 -14.90
CA LEU A 191 15.72 -0.93 -13.69
C LEU A 191 14.58 -0.85 -12.67
N VAL A 192 13.37 -0.47 -13.10
CA VAL A 192 12.18 -0.44 -12.23
C VAL A 192 11.92 -1.80 -11.59
N GLU A 193 11.91 -2.86 -12.40
CA GLU A 193 11.69 -4.23 -11.94
C GLU A 193 12.79 -4.70 -10.98
N HIS A 194 14.06 -4.43 -11.27
CA HIS A 194 15.18 -4.81 -10.42
C HIS A 194 15.14 -4.10 -9.06
N THR A 195 14.91 -2.79 -9.05
CA THR A 195 14.81 -2.02 -7.80
C THR A 195 13.63 -2.47 -6.95
N LEU A 196 12.47 -2.77 -7.56
CA LEU A 196 11.35 -3.33 -6.83
C LEU A 196 11.68 -4.71 -6.25
N ARG A 197 12.35 -5.58 -7.02
CA ARG A 197 12.78 -6.90 -6.54
C ARG A 197 13.71 -6.80 -5.33
N ASP A 198 14.65 -5.85 -5.34
CA ASP A 198 15.57 -5.65 -4.22
C ASP A 198 14.81 -5.19 -2.95
N VAL A 199 13.84 -4.28 -3.10
CA VAL A 199 13.01 -3.81 -1.98
C VAL A 199 12.04 -4.91 -1.49
N VAL A 200 11.44 -5.69 -2.38
CA VAL A 200 10.66 -6.88 -2.03
C VAL A 200 11.50 -7.86 -1.21
N GLY A 201 12.78 -8.02 -1.57
CA GLY A 201 13.77 -8.80 -0.82
C GLY A 201 14.06 -8.33 0.62
N ALA A 202 13.54 -7.17 1.03
CA ALA A 202 13.53 -6.74 2.43
C ALA A 202 12.70 -7.66 3.33
N HIS A 203 11.72 -8.38 2.77
CA HIS A 203 10.82 -9.28 3.50
C HIS A 203 10.89 -10.71 2.93
N PRO A 204 12.01 -11.43 3.10
CA PRO A 204 12.20 -12.74 2.45
C PRO A 204 11.27 -13.84 2.99
N ASP A 205 10.81 -13.70 4.23
CA ASP A 205 10.06 -14.74 4.96
C ASP A 205 8.53 -14.54 4.93
N GLY A 206 8.04 -13.55 4.19
CA GLY A 206 6.60 -13.33 4.09
C GLY A 206 6.20 -12.51 2.86
N PRO A 207 4.88 -12.34 2.66
CA PRO A 207 4.38 -11.82 1.42
C PRO A 207 4.54 -10.30 1.29
N VAL A 208 4.76 -9.84 0.07
CA VAL A 208 4.77 -8.43 -0.30
C VAL A 208 3.65 -8.13 -1.28
N ALA A 209 2.81 -7.15 -0.94
CA ALA A 209 1.83 -6.57 -1.84
C ALA A 209 2.32 -5.24 -2.40
N VAL A 210 1.87 -4.86 -3.60
CA VAL A 210 2.02 -3.51 -4.12
C VAL A 210 0.65 -2.89 -4.33
N HIS A 211 0.43 -1.71 -3.76
CA HIS A 211 -0.80 -0.94 -3.98
C HIS A 211 -0.55 0.19 -4.98
N SER A 212 -1.46 0.33 -5.95
CA SER A 212 -1.52 1.49 -6.82
C SER A 212 -2.97 1.80 -7.18
N CYS A 213 -3.44 2.98 -6.81
CA CYS A 213 -4.76 3.50 -7.19
C CYS A 213 -4.75 4.24 -8.55
N ALA A 214 -3.61 4.20 -9.27
CA ALA A 214 -3.49 4.77 -10.61
C ALA A 214 -3.97 3.77 -11.69
N PRO A 215 -4.43 4.25 -12.86
CA PRO A 215 -4.77 3.37 -13.98
C PRO A 215 -3.53 2.66 -14.54
N ASP A 216 -3.76 1.63 -15.34
CA ASP A 216 -2.74 0.87 -16.08
C ASP A 216 -1.66 0.25 -15.16
N VAL A 217 -2.09 -0.36 -14.04
CA VAL A 217 -1.20 -1.02 -13.08
C VAL A 217 -0.36 -2.10 -13.80
N PRO A 218 0.98 -2.10 -13.70
CA PRO A 218 1.82 -2.98 -14.50
C PRO A 218 1.94 -4.39 -13.89
N PHE A 219 0.84 -5.16 -13.85
CA PHE A 219 0.74 -6.50 -13.23
C PHE A 219 1.90 -7.43 -13.58
N ALA A 220 2.22 -7.58 -14.87
CA ALA A 220 3.29 -8.47 -15.31
C ALA A 220 4.68 -8.06 -14.79
N LEU A 221 4.94 -6.75 -14.64
CA LEU A 221 6.20 -6.25 -14.08
C LEU A 221 6.25 -6.51 -12.57
N LEU A 222 5.16 -6.23 -11.84
CA LEU A 222 5.07 -6.48 -10.40
C LEU A 222 5.26 -7.97 -10.08
N ARG A 223 4.60 -8.85 -10.84
CA ARG A 223 4.79 -10.31 -10.73
C ARG A 223 6.25 -10.71 -10.91
N ARG A 224 6.93 -10.22 -11.95
CA ARG A 224 8.36 -10.52 -12.19
C ARG A 224 9.30 -9.92 -11.13
N ALA A 225 8.89 -8.84 -10.48
CA ALA A 225 9.61 -8.27 -9.33
C ALA A 225 9.46 -9.12 -8.05
N GLY A 226 8.61 -10.15 -8.06
CA GLY A 226 8.40 -11.04 -6.91
C GLY A 226 7.27 -10.60 -5.98
N VAL A 227 6.35 -9.76 -6.46
CA VAL A 227 5.19 -9.32 -5.68
C VAL A 227 4.14 -10.44 -5.60
N ASP A 228 3.71 -10.76 -4.38
CA ASP A 228 2.72 -11.81 -4.09
C ASP A 228 1.28 -11.35 -4.30
N ALA A 229 1.01 -10.05 -4.14
CA ALA A 229 -0.32 -9.48 -4.28
C ALA A 229 -0.33 -8.08 -4.90
N VAL A 230 -1.32 -7.79 -5.73
CA VAL A 230 -1.48 -6.46 -6.34
C VAL A 230 -2.78 -5.85 -5.87
N SER A 231 -2.72 -4.69 -5.22
CA SER A 231 -3.86 -3.88 -4.82
C SER A 231 -4.09 -2.74 -5.79
N PHE A 232 -5.32 -2.63 -6.28
CA PHE A 232 -5.68 -1.69 -7.32
C PHE A 232 -7.12 -1.22 -7.19
N ASP A 233 -7.42 -0.06 -7.76
CA ASP A 233 -8.79 0.41 -7.91
C ASP A 233 -9.49 -0.41 -9.02
N PHE A 234 -10.45 -1.23 -8.62
CA PHE A 234 -11.16 -2.11 -9.55
C PHE A 234 -11.94 -1.32 -10.61
N ALA A 235 -12.39 -0.10 -10.28
CA ALA A 235 -13.14 0.73 -11.21
C ALA A 235 -12.30 1.26 -12.37
N LEU A 236 -10.97 1.22 -12.26
CA LEU A 236 -10.04 1.65 -13.31
C LEU A 236 -9.65 0.53 -14.28
N LEU A 237 -10.05 -0.72 -14.01
CA LEU A 237 -9.78 -1.83 -14.91
C LEU A 237 -10.63 -1.76 -16.17
N THR A 238 -10.03 -2.21 -17.27
CA THR A 238 -10.68 -2.39 -18.56
C THR A 238 -10.53 -3.83 -19.03
N GLU A 239 -11.27 -4.23 -20.06
CA GLU A 239 -11.13 -5.58 -20.66
C GLU A 239 -9.72 -5.82 -21.24
N ARG A 240 -8.91 -4.78 -21.45
CA ARG A 240 -7.52 -4.93 -21.91
C ARG A 240 -6.60 -5.50 -20.83
N ASP A 241 -7.03 -5.44 -19.58
CA ASP A 241 -6.27 -5.90 -18.42
C ASP A 241 -6.53 -7.39 -18.12
N ASP A 242 -7.51 -8.01 -18.79
CA ASP A 242 -7.96 -9.37 -18.48
C ASP A 242 -6.85 -10.42 -18.62
N ASP A 243 -6.18 -10.44 -19.77
CA ASP A 243 -5.14 -11.43 -20.05
C ASP A 243 -4.03 -11.37 -18.99
N VAL A 244 -3.55 -10.15 -18.65
CA VAL A 244 -2.47 -9.96 -17.69
C VAL A 244 -2.91 -10.28 -16.25
N ILE A 245 -4.18 -10.06 -15.91
CA ILE A 245 -4.74 -10.43 -14.60
C ILE A 245 -4.91 -11.94 -14.51
N GLY A 246 -5.45 -12.59 -15.55
CA GLY A 246 -5.59 -14.04 -15.64
C GLY A 246 -4.26 -14.74 -15.45
N GLU A 247 -3.24 -14.35 -16.22
CA GLU A 247 -1.88 -14.89 -16.06
C GLU A 247 -1.31 -14.64 -14.66
N ALA A 248 -1.59 -13.49 -14.03
CA ALA A 248 -1.11 -13.19 -12.69
C ALA A 248 -1.75 -14.12 -11.65
N VAL A 249 -3.06 -14.32 -11.72
CA VAL A 249 -3.79 -15.23 -10.82
C VAL A 249 -3.35 -16.68 -11.00
N GLU A 250 -3.20 -17.14 -12.24
CA GLU A 250 -2.70 -18.51 -12.53
C GLU A 250 -1.27 -18.72 -12.03
N ALA A 251 -0.44 -17.68 -12.07
CA ALA A 251 0.91 -17.68 -11.49
C ALA A 251 0.93 -17.55 -9.95
N GLY A 252 -0.25 -17.47 -9.30
CA GLY A 252 -0.38 -17.43 -7.85
C GLY A 252 -0.42 -16.03 -7.24
N THR A 253 -0.39 -14.95 -8.04
CA THR A 253 -0.54 -13.58 -7.55
C THR A 253 -1.96 -13.35 -7.04
N ARG A 254 -2.09 -12.80 -5.84
CA ARG A 254 -3.38 -12.44 -5.24
C ARG A 254 -3.84 -11.05 -5.69
N LEU A 255 -5.15 -10.87 -5.77
CA LEU A 255 -5.77 -9.60 -6.18
C LEU A 255 -6.38 -8.92 -4.95
N PHE A 256 -5.94 -7.71 -4.66
CA PHE A 256 -6.53 -6.86 -3.63
C PHE A 256 -7.46 -5.87 -4.35
N ALA A 257 -8.69 -6.30 -4.58
CA ALA A 257 -9.65 -5.58 -5.41
C ALA A 257 -10.31 -4.44 -4.63
N GLY A 258 -9.96 -3.21 -5.02
CA GLY A 258 -10.56 -1.99 -4.51
C GLY A 258 -11.96 -1.77 -5.06
N VAL A 259 -12.99 -2.19 -4.32
CA VAL A 259 -14.40 -2.15 -4.77
C VAL A 259 -15.27 -1.17 -3.97
N VAL A 260 -14.71 -0.58 -2.91
CA VAL A 260 -15.40 0.39 -2.05
C VAL A 260 -14.77 1.77 -2.22
N PRO A 261 -15.53 2.86 -2.42
CA PRO A 261 -14.94 4.19 -2.59
C PRO A 261 -14.10 4.64 -1.38
N GLY A 262 -13.06 5.43 -1.64
CA GLY A 262 -12.14 5.96 -0.61
C GLY A 262 -12.64 7.20 0.12
N THR A 263 -13.79 7.76 -0.28
CA THR A 263 -14.39 8.98 0.27
C THR A 263 -15.89 8.81 0.40
N ASP A 264 -16.53 9.66 1.21
CA ASP A 264 -17.97 9.65 1.46
C ASP A 264 -18.78 9.57 0.15
N GLY A 265 -19.69 8.61 0.11
CA GLY A 265 -20.52 8.34 -1.05
C GLY A 265 -21.50 7.19 -0.78
N PRO A 266 -22.48 6.97 -1.66
CA PRO A 266 -23.39 5.86 -1.52
C PRO A 266 -22.63 4.53 -1.62
N LEU A 267 -22.87 3.63 -0.66
CA LEU A 267 -22.42 2.24 -0.74
C LEU A 267 -23.51 1.41 -1.41
N SER A 268 -23.13 0.63 -2.43
CA SER A 268 -24.00 -0.41 -2.97
C SER A 268 -24.25 -1.49 -1.91
N ASP A 269 -25.19 -2.40 -2.15
CA ASP A 269 -25.27 -3.60 -1.32
C ASP A 269 -23.97 -4.45 -1.47
N PRO A 270 -23.63 -5.30 -0.48
CA PRO A 270 -22.40 -6.09 -0.53
C PRO A 270 -22.25 -6.97 -1.78
N ALA A 271 -23.34 -7.59 -2.26
CA ALA A 271 -23.31 -8.43 -3.46
C ALA A 271 -23.15 -7.58 -4.74
N GLY A 272 -23.81 -6.42 -4.79
CA GLY A 272 -23.66 -5.45 -5.87
C GLY A 272 -22.23 -4.93 -6.00
N SER A 273 -21.52 -4.76 -4.89
CA SER A 273 -20.14 -4.27 -4.85
C SER A 273 -19.13 -5.26 -5.45
N VAL A 274 -19.40 -6.57 -5.36
CA VAL A 274 -18.51 -7.62 -5.90
C VAL A 274 -18.97 -8.18 -7.25
N ARG A 275 -20.08 -7.68 -7.82
CA ARG A 275 -20.60 -8.13 -9.12
C ARG A 275 -19.58 -7.96 -10.25
N GLY A 276 -18.81 -6.87 -10.23
CA GLY A 276 -17.72 -6.64 -11.19
C GLY A 276 -16.65 -7.71 -11.08
N VAL A 277 -16.23 -8.05 -9.85
CA VAL A 277 -15.22 -9.09 -9.57
C VAL A 277 -15.68 -10.46 -10.07
N ARG A 278 -16.93 -10.87 -9.78
CA ARG A 278 -17.50 -12.13 -10.33
C ARG A 278 -17.52 -12.14 -11.85
N THR A 279 -17.85 -11.01 -12.46
CA THR A 279 -17.91 -10.89 -13.93
C THR A 279 -16.53 -11.04 -14.56
N LEU A 280 -15.51 -10.38 -13.98
CA LEU A 280 -14.12 -10.58 -14.37
C LEU A 280 -13.73 -12.06 -14.23
N TRP A 281 -14.00 -12.67 -13.07
CA TRP A 281 -13.62 -14.06 -12.80
C TRP A 281 -14.19 -15.05 -13.82
N ARG A 282 -15.48 -14.90 -14.18
CA ARG A 282 -16.13 -15.71 -15.22
C ARG A 282 -15.52 -15.48 -16.60
N ARG A 283 -15.19 -14.22 -16.93
CA ARG A 283 -14.60 -13.86 -18.22
C ARG A 283 -13.18 -14.40 -18.38
N LEU A 284 -12.41 -14.48 -17.29
CA LEU A 284 -11.12 -15.16 -17.23
C LEU A 284 -11.22 -16.69 -17.32
N GLY A 285 -12.42 -17.27 -17.20
CA GLY A 285 -12.63 -18.71 -17.26
C GLY A 285 -12.05 -19.48 -16.07
N LEU A 286 -11.76 -18.81 -14.96
CA LEU A 286 -11.16 -19.41 -13.77
C LEU A 286 -12.20 -20.16 -12.92
N HIS A 287 -11.75 -21.21 -12.22
CA HIS A 287 -12.64 -22.03 -11.38
C HIS A 287 -13.28 -21.17 -10.27
N PRO A 288 -14.63 -21.16 -10.10
CA PRO A 288 -15.29 -20.29 -9.12
C PRO A 288 -14.82 -20.50 -7.68
N GLY A 289 -14.52 -21.74 -7.29
CA GLY A 289 -14.02 -22.06 -5.95
C GLY A 289 -12.68 -21.42 -5.57
N LEU A 290 -11.91 -20.93 -6.55
CA LEU A 290 -10.64 -20.23 -6.30
C LEU A 290 -10.84 -18.72 -6.04
N LEU A 291 -12.01 -18.17 -6.33
CA LEU A 291 -12.27 -16.73 -6.28
C LEU A 291 -12.04 -16.16 -4.88
N ALA A 292 -12.60 -16.81 -3.85
CA ALA A 292 -12.49 -16.38 -2.46
C ALA A 292 -11.07 -16.55 -1.90
N GLU A 293 -10.24 -17.41 -2.51
CA GLU A 293 -8.84 -17.58 -2.12
C GLU A 293 -7.92 -16.59 -2.85
N ALA A 294 -8.26 -16.21 -4.09
CA ALA A 294 -7.47 -15.34 -4.94
C ALA A 294 -7.74 -13.85 -4.72
N VAL A 295 -8.91 -13.48 -4.19
CA VAL A 295 -9.34 -12.10 -4.07
C VAL A 295 -9.55 -11.67 -2.62
N THR A 296 -8.85 -10.61 -2.23
CA THR A 296 -9.08 -9.84 -1.01
C THR A 296 -9.77 -8.53 -1.37
N LEU A 297 -10.87 -8.19 -0.69
CA LEU A 297 -11.63 -6.98 -0.95
C LEU A 297 -11.08 -5.82 -0.11
N THR A 298 -10.88 -4.67 -0.76
CA THR A 298 -10.39 -3.46 -0.11
C THR A 298 -11.23 -2.24 -0.52
N PRO A 299 -11.07 -1.11 0.18
CA PRO A 299 -11.33 0.20 -0.42
C PRO A 299 -10.44 0.43 -1.65
N ALA A 300 -10.87 1.31 -2.55
CA ALA A 300 -10.14 1.68 -3.77
C ALA A 300 -8.83 2.45 -3.49
N CYS A 301 -8.79 3.17 -2.38
CA CYS A 301 -7.63 3.91 -1.90
C CYS A 301 -7.70 4.04 -0.37
N GLY A 302 -6.73 4.73 0.25
CA GLY A 302 -6.80 5.10 1.66
C GLY A 302 -8.04 5.95 1.99
N LEU A 303 -8.54 5.84 3.21
CA LEU A 303 -9.75 6.52 3.71
C LEU A 303 -9.44 7.86 4.41
N ALA A 304 -8.23 8.40 4.26
CA ALA A 304 -7.81 9.63 4.94
C ALA A 304 -8.69 10.84 4.63
N GLY A 305 -9.26 10.91 3.42
CA GLY A 305 -10.17 11.96 2.99
C GLY A 305 -11.65 11.75 3.37
N ALA A 306 -11.99 10.62 3.99
CA ALA A 306 -13.36 10.29 4.36
C ALA A 306 -13.73 10.81 5.76
N SER A 307 -15.03 10.84 6.06
CA SER A 307 -15.49 11.01 7.44
C SER A 307 -15.19 9.74 8.28
N PRO A 308 -14.93 9.87 9.59
CA PRO A 308 -14.73 8.71 10.47
C PRO A 308 -15.91 7.73 10.48
N ALA A 309 -17.14 8.24 10.32
CA ALA A 309 -18.34 7.41 10.24
C ALA A 309 -18.36 6.59 8.95
N TYR A 310 -18.05 7.22 7.81
CA TYR A 310 -17.95 6.52 6.53
C TYR A 310 -16.83 5.49 6.54
N ALA A 311 -15.65 5.82 7.07
CA ALA A 311 -14.53 4.90 7.13
C ALA A 311 -14.91 3.59 7.84
N ARG A 312 -15.58 3.66 9.00
CA ARG A 312 -16.10 2.46 9.70
C ARG A 312 -17.08 1.66 8.84
N GLN A 313 -18.00 2.35 8.17
CA GLN A 313 -18.98 1.69 7.28
C GLN A 313 -18.30 1.01 6.10
N ALA A 314 -17.31 1.65 5.47
CA ALA A 314 -16.56 1.13 4.33
C ALA A 314 -15.76 -0.12 4.69
N LEU A 315 -15.06 -0.14 5.84
CA LEU A 315 -14.32 -1.32 6.30
C LEU A 315 -15.25 -2.49 6.59
N ALA A 316 -16.33 -2.26 7.35
CA ALA A 316 -17.35 -3.29 7.61
C ALA A 316 -18.02 -3.77 6.31
N HIS A 317 -18.17 -2.89 5.32
CA HIS A 317 -18.71 -3.23 4.02
C HIS A 317 -17.79 -4.15 3.23
N CYS A 318 -16.48 -3.92 3.26
CA CYS A 318 -15.50 -4.82 2.63
C CYS A 318 -15.61 -6.25 3.18
N VAL A 319 -15.77 -6.40 4.50
CA VAL A 319 -15.96 -7.72 5.15
C VAL A 319 -17.26 -8.39 4.69
N ARG A 320 -18.38 -7.65 4.67
CA ARG A 320 -19.66 -8.20 4.18
C ARG A 320 -19.60 -8.57 2.70
N ALA A 321 -18.94 -7.76 1.89
CA ALA A 321 -18.75 -7.98 0.46
C ALA A 321 -17.89 -9.24 0.20
N ALA A 322 -16.82 -9.41 0.98
CA ALA A 322 -15.99 -10.61 0.94
C ALA A 322 -16.75 -11.89 1.29
N ARG A 323 -17.58 -11.84 2.35
CA ARG A 323 -18.47 -12.96 2.71
C ARG A 323 -19.45 -13.28 1.57
N SER A 324 -20.08 -12.25 0.99
CA SER A 324 -20.95 -12.46 -0.17
C SER A 324 -20.22 -13.12 -1.35
N LEU A 325 -18.97 -12.73 -1.62
CA LEU A 325 -18.14 -13.32 -2.67
C LEU A 325 -17.82 -14.80 -2.39
N ALA A 326 -17.55 -15.14 -1.14
CA ALA A 326 -17.27 -16.51 -0.72
C ALA A 326 -18.51 -17.42 -0.70
N ASP A 327 -19.64 -16.90 -0.22
CA ASP A 327 -20.90 -17.66 -0.13
C ASP A 327 -21.51 -17.93 -1.51
N ASN A 328 -21.34 -16.99 -2.45
CA ASN A 328 -21.84 -17.08 -3.81
C ASN A 328 -20.71 -16.68 -4.77
N PRO A 329 -19.82 -17.62 -5.14
CA PRO A 329 -18.76 -17.34 -6.10
C PRO A 329 -19.27 -17.23 -7.55
N GLU A 330 -20.50 -17.70 -7.83
CA GLU A 330 -21.16 -17.64 -9.15
C GLU A 330 -21.84 -16.30 -9.47
#